data_AF-A0A7W3JPC9-F1
#
_entry.id   AF-A0A7W3JPC9-F1
#
_cell.length_a   1.000
_cell.length_b   1.000
_cell.length_c   1.000
_cell.angle_alpha   90.00
_cell.angle_beta   90.00
_cell.angle_gamma   90.00
#
_symmetry.space_group_name_H-M   'P 1'
#
loop_
_entity.id
_entity.type
_entity.pdbx_description
1 polymer ?
#
loop_
_entity_poly.entity_id
_entity_poly.type
_entity_poly.pdbx_seq_one_letter_code
_entity_poly.pdbx_strand_id
1 'polypeptide(L)'
;MKAGKFEIADARATLVGVLAEDGISPEALPIRRAFELMIEFFSKWEPLGVNLDEDGDGLLFQWGTYDWDGAENPLFEVDITRQLITNEDDEHDEEMHHLHWTFQYEPSDVTQGLGTGEAWFFAPVSLSHPFQGILTSPTLLSIEGMVVHKVVLEHELV
;
A
#
# COMPACT_ATOMS: atom_id res chain seq x y z
N MET A 1 -14.66 -5.94 -6.47
CA MET A 1 -13.69 -7.06 -6.51
C MET A 1 -14.28 -8.36 -5.94
N LYS A 2 -14.08 -9.50 -6.64
CA LYS A 2 -14.39 -10.87 -6.14
C LYS A 2 -13.32 -11.30 -5.13
N ALA A 3 -13.67 -12.10 -4.13
CA ALA A 3 -12.71 -12.69 -3.20
C ALA A 3 -11.91 -13.81 -3.85
N GLY A 4 -10.67 -14.02 -3.40
CA GLY A 4 -9.75 -14.98 -4.00
C GLY A 4 -8.59 -15.35 -3.08
N LYS A 5 -7.69 -16.20 -3.59
CA LYS A 5 -6.41 -16.53 -2.98
C LYS A 5 -5.29 -16.25 -3.97
N PHE A 6 -4.09 -16.00 -3.48
CA PHE A 6 -2.92 -15.73 -4.32
C PHE A 6 -1.63 -16.24 -3.66
N GLU A 7 -0.66 -16.62 -4.48
CA GLU A 7 0.72 -16.84 -4.04
C GLU A 7 1.39 -15.49 -3.80
N ILE A 8 2.21 -15.36 -2.75
CA ILE A 8 2.81 -14.07 -2.38
C ILE A 8 3.69 -13.52 -3.50
N ALA A 9 4.46 -14.37 -4.17
CA ALA A 9 5.24 -14.03 -5.36
C ALA A 9 4.40 -13.38 -6.48
N ASP A 10 3.10 -13.64 -6.51
CA ASP A 10 2.15 -13.13 -7.51
C ASP A 10 1.32 -11.94 -6.98
N ALA A 11 1.64 -11.36 -5.82
CA ALA A 11 0.83 -10.30 -5.20
C ALA A 11 0.56 -9.13 -6.17
N ARG A 12 1.62 -8.59 -6.80
CA ARG A 12 1.48 -7.52 -7.79
C ARG A 12 0.72 -7.97 -9.02
N ALA A 13 1.05 -9.14 -9.57
CA ALA A 13 0.41 -9.67 -10.78
C ALA A 13 -1.10 -9.89 -10.55
N THR A 14 -1.48 -10.35 -9.36
CA THR A 14 -2.87 -10.55 -8.95
C THR A 14 -3.61 -9.22 -8.86
N LEU A 15 -3.05 -8.22 -8.17
CA LEU A 15 -3.67 -6.89 -8.07
C LEU A 15 -3.82 -6.22 -9.45
N VAL A 16 -2.80 -6.32 -10.30
CA VAL A 16 -2.86 -5.82 -11.69
C VAL A 16 -3.90 -6.58 -12.51
N GLY A 17 -4.02 -7.90 -12.34
CA GLY A 17 -5.05 -8.70 -12.99
C GLY A 17 -6.46 -8.25 -12.62
N VAL A 18 -6.68 -7.93 -11.34
CA VAL A 18 -7.95 -7.37 -10.87
C VAL A 18 -8.25 -6.00 -11.50
N LEU A 19 -7.23 -5.15 -11.69
CA LEU A 19 -7.38 -3.85 -12.37
C LEU A 19 -7.66 -3.98 -13.87
N ALA A 20 -7.05 -4.99 -14.51
CA ALA A 20 -7.15 -5.21 -15.94
C ALA A 20 -8.56 -5.65 -16.39
N GLU A 21 -9.36 -6.28 -15.51
CA GLU A 21 -10.77 -6.57 -15.78
C GLU A 21 -11.57 -5.30 -16.13
N ASP A 22 -11.16 -4.15 -15.57
CA ASP A 22 -11.76 -2.84 -15.81
C ASP A 22 -11.00 -1.98 -16.83
N GLY A 23 -9.89 -2.48 -17.39
CA GLY A 23 -9.05 -1.75 -18.36
C GLY A 23 -8.28 -0.57 -17.76
N ILE A 24 -8.00 -0.60 -16.46
CA ILE A 24 -7.40 0.50 -15.71
C ILE A 24 -5.90 0.29 -15.52
N SER A 25 -5.08 1.31 -15.84
CA SER A 25 -3.65 1.31 -15.50
C SER A 25 -3.44 1.73 -14.04
N PRO A 26 -2.62 1.01 -13.25
CA PRO A 26 -2.31 1.40 -11.87
C PRO A 26 -1.81 2.84 -11.72
N GLU A 27 -1.02 3.33 -12.68
CA GLU A 27 -0.37 4.64 -12.67
C GLU A 27 -1.32 5.79 -13.03
N ALA A 28 -2.48 5.46 -13.60
CA ALA A 28 -3.50 6.43 -14.01
C ALA A 28 -4.61 6.61 -12.95
N LEU A 29 -4.56 5.84 -11.86
CA LEU A 29 -5.59 5.88 -10.83
C LEU A 29 -5.45 7.10 -9.91
N PRO A 30 -6.56 7.78 -9.58
CA PRO A 30 -6.57 8.70 -8.44
C PRO A 30 -6.19 7.95 -7.16
N ILE A 31 -5.36 8.58 -6.30
CA ILE A 31 -4.84 7.94 -5.09
C ILE A 31 -5.94 7.34 -4.20
N ARG A 32 -7.06 8.05 -4.02
CA ARG A 32 -8.21 7.53 -3.26
C ARG A 32 -8.67 6.17 -3.80
N ARG A 33 -8.77 6.05 -5.12
CA ARG A 33 -9.24 4.81 -5.75
C ARG A 33 -8.20 3.69 -5.64
N ALA A 34 -6.91 4.01 -5.79
CA ALA A 34 -5.84 3.05 -5.56
C ALA A 34 -5.86 2.50 -4.12
N PHE A 35 -6.07 3.37 -3.14
CA PHE A 35 -6.10 2.98 -1.72
C PHE A 35 -7.34 2.15 -1.39
N GLU A 36 -8.51 2.52 -1.91
CA GLU A 36 -9.72 1.68 -1.82
C GLU A 36 -9.48 0.28 -2.38
N LEU A 37 -8.78 0.17 -3.51
CA LEU A 37 -8.47 -1.09 -4.15
C LEU A 37 -7.48 -1.93 -3.36
N MET A 38 -6.44 -1.32 -2.80
CA MET A 38 -5.51 -2.02 -1.90
C MET A 38 -6.24 -2.51 -0.63
N ILE A 39 -7.12 -1.69 -0.04
CA ILE A 39 -7.94 -2.09 1.11
C ILE A 39 -8.90 -3.24 0.72
N GLU A 40 -9.54 -3.17 -0.44
CA GLU A 40 -10.39 -4.25 -0.95
C GLU A 40 -9.58 -5.53 -1.18
N PHE A 41 -8.36 -5.41 -1.72
CA PHE A 41 -7.45 -6.52 -1.97
C PHE A 41 -7.03 -7.16 -0.64
N PHE A 42 -6.56 -6.37 0.31
CA PHE A 42 -6.25 -6.80 1.68
C PHE A 42 -7.42 -7.53 2.34
N SER A 43 -8.64 -7.01 2.18
CA SER A 43 -9.83 -7.55 2.84
C SER A 43 -10.41 -8.81 2.19
N LYS A 44 -10.16 -9.05 0.90
CA LYS A 44 -10.88 -10.08 0.12
C LYS A 44 -9.96 -11.13 -0.50
N TRP A 45 -8.65 -10.87 -0.56
CA TRP A 45 -7.68 -11.77 -1.14
C TRP A 45 -6.77 -12.30 -0.05
N GLU A 46 -6.81 -13.61 0.13
CA GLU A 46 -6.05 -14.33 1.14
C GLU A 46 -4.69 -14.76 0.55
N PRO A 47 -3.57 -14.33 1.14
CA PRO A 47 -2.25 -14.79 0.72
C PRO A 47 -2.06 -16.24 1.18
N LEU A 48 -1.47 -17.07 0.33
CA LEU A 48 -1.06 -18.44 0.67
C LEU A 48 0.29 -18.41 1.39
N GLY A 49 0.47 -19.29 2.39
CA GLY A 49 1.74 -19.43 3.10
C GLY A 49 2.02 -18.42 4.22
N VAL A 50 1.07 -17.54 4.53
CA VAL A 50 1.21 -16.53 5.59
C VAL A 50 0.72 -17.05 6.94
N ASN A 51 1.50 -16.81 8.00
CA ASN A 51 1.08 -17.03 9.38
C ASN A 51 0.34 -15.79 9.94
N LEU A 52 -0.98 -15.88 10.07
CA LEU A 52 -1.78 -14.76 10.59
C LEU A 52 -1.67 -14.59 12.11
N ASP A 53 -1.19 -15.59 12.85
CA ASP A 53 -1.09 -15.52 14.32
C ASP A 53 0.06 -14.60 14.79
N GLU A 54 0.95 -14.18 13.87
CA GLU A 54 2.14 -13.37 14.12
C GLU A 54 2.16 -12.08 13.28
N ASP A 55 0.99 -11.47 13.06
CA ASP A 55 0.86 -10.23 12.28
C ASP A 55 1.38 -10.36 10.83
N GLY A 56 1.40 -11.58 10.28
CA GLY A 56 2.00 -11.87 8.98
C GLY A 56 1.27 -11.30 7.76
N ASP A 57 0.08 -10.73 7.91
CA ASP A 57 -0.61 -9.98 6.86
C ASP A 57 -1.02 -8.60 7.37
N GLY A 58 -0.17 -7.61 7.07
CA GLY A 58 -0.29 -6.24 7.51
C GLY A 58 -0.57 -5.26 6.37
N LEU A 59 -1.30 -4.20 6.68
CA LEU A 59 -1.50 -3.05 5.82
C LEU A 59 -0.92 -1.82 6.51
N LEU A 60 0.08 -1.21 5.89
CA LEU A 60 0.74 0.01 6.33
C LEU A 60 0.27 1.17 5.45
N PHE A 61 -0.26 2.22 6.06
CA PHE A 61 -0.44 3.52 5.43
C PHE A 61 0.61 4.48 5.98
N GLN A 62 1.44 5.08 5.13
CA GLN A 62 2.50 5.97 5.56
C GLN A 62 2.65 7.19 4.65
N TRP A 63 3.19 8.27 5.20
CA TRP A 63 3.49 9.49 4.45
C TRP A 63 4.68 10.23 5.03
N GLY A 64 5.34 11.00 4.17
CA GLY A 64 6.50 11.80 4.57
C GLY A 64 7.19 12.48 3.39
N THR A 65 8.12 13.37 3.70
CA THR A 65 9.01 13.96 2.69
C THR A 65 10.36 13.28 2.75
N TYR A 66 10.78 12.68 1.65
CA TYR A 66 12.01 11.88 1.58
C TYR A 66 12.95 12.46 0.52
N ASP A 67 14.23 12.54 0.89
CA ASP A 67 15.32 12.88 -0.03
C ASP A 67 15.99 11.59 -0.47
N TRP A 68 15.43 10.96 -1.50
CA TRP A 68 16.04 9.78 -2.10
C TRP A 68 17.29 10.19 -2.87
N ASP A 69 18.44 9.62 -2.49
CA ASP A 69 19.75 9.77 -3.13
C ASP A 69 20.33 11.19 -3.24
N GLY A 70 19.98 12.10 -2.32
CA GLY A 70 20.54 13.46 -2.30
C GLY A 70 20.04 14.33 -3.46
N ALA A 71 18.81 14.08 -3.87
CA ALA A 71 18.13 14.89 -4.88
C ALA A 71 17.99 16.33 -4.38
N GLU A 72 18.25 17.30 -5.26
CA GLU A 72 18.10 18.72 -4.91
C GLU A 72 16.67 19.10 -4.50
N ASN A 73 15.69 18.24 -4.81
CA ASN A 73 14.28 18.40 -4.47
C ASN A 73 13.73 17.12 -3.82
N PRO A 74 13.63 17.04 -2.47
CA PRO A 74 12.98 15.92 -1.82
C PRO A 74 11.50 15.85 -2.24
N LEU A 75 10.93 14.66 -2.36
CA LEU A 75 9.52 14.49 -2.75
C LEU A 75 8.68 14.11 -1.54
N PHE A 76 7.43 14.57 -1.52
CA PHE A 76 6.44 14.09 -0.56
C PHE A 76 5.82 12.80 -1.08
N GLU A 77 5.78 11.79 -0.24
CA GLU A 77 5.27 10.47 -0.57
C GLU A 77 4.08 10.12 0.30
N VAL A 78 3.13 9.44 -0.32
CA VAL A 78 2.04 8.77 0.36
C VAL A 78 1.98 7.36 -0.18
N ASP A 79 2.08 6.39 0.71
CA ASP A 79 2.22 4.98 0.38
C ASP A 79 1.21 4.13 1.14
N ILE A 80 0.70 3.11 0.46
CA ILE A 80 -0.04 2.02 1.09
C ILE A 80 0.63 0.70 0.73
N THR A 81 1.13 0.02 1.76
CA THR A 81 1.89 -1.22 1.63
C THR A 81 1.10 -2.37 2.24
N ARG A 82 0.98 -3.48 1.51
CA ARG A 82 0.61 -4.76 2.11
C ARG A 82 1.88 -5.55 2.41
N GLN A 83 2.17 -5.76 3.69
CA GLN A 83 3.28 -6.57 4.18
C GLN A 83 2.79 -8.00 4.40
N LEU A 84 3.55 -8.96 3.88
CA LEU A 84 3.27 -10.39 3.96
C LEU A 84 4.51 -11.09 4.51
N ILE A 85 4.38 -11.80 5.63
CA ILE A 85 5.47 -12.57 6.26
C ILE A 85 5.18 -14.05 6.08
N THR A 86 6.16 -14.78 5.54
CA THR A 86 6.13 -16.23 5.43
C THR A 86 7.08 -16.90 6.40
N ASN A 87 6.60 -17.99 6.98
CA ASN A 87 7.42 -18.90 7.75
C ASN A 87 7.72 -20.10 6.83
N GLU A 88 8.67 -19.93 5.90
CA GLU A 88 9.19 -21.06 5.12
C GLU A 88 10.12 -21.90 6.01
N ASP A 89 9.53 -22.87 6.70
CA ASP A 89 10.17 -23.85 7.60
C ASP A 89 10.83 -23.29 8.87
N ASP A 90 10.65 -23.98 10.01
CA ASP A 90 11.15 -23.65 11.36
C ASP A 90 12.70 -23.51 11.47
N GLU A 91 13.43 -23.56 10.34
CA GLU A 91 14.89 -23.54 10.24
C GLU A 91 15.44 -22.35 9.40
N HIS A 92 14.60 -21.55 8.73
CA HIS A 92 15.02 -20.40 7.91
C HIS A 92 14.41 -19.07 8.38
N ASP A 93 15.13 -17.97 8.12
CA ASP A 93 14.75 -16.61 8.50
C ASP A 93 13.38 -16.24 7.88
N GLU A 94 12.52 -15.58 8.65
CA GLU A 94 11.22 -15.06 8.18
C GLU A 94 11.41 -14.21 6.92
N GLU A 95 10.78 -14.61 5.80
CA GLU A 95 10.81 -13.82 4.56
C GLU A 95 9.69 -12.78 4.59
N MET A 96 10.08 -11.51 4.43
CA MET A 96 9.15 -10.39 4.44
C MET A 96 8.98 -9.82 3.04
N HIS A 97 7.73 -9.80 2.57
CA HIS A 97 7.37 -9.27 1.27
C HIS A 97 6.53 -8.02 1.40
N HIS A 98 6.85 -6.98 0.63
CA HIS A 98 6.07 -5.74 0.59
C HIS A 98 5.50 -5.50 -0.81
N LEU A 99 4.18 -5.34 -0.89
CA LEU A 99 3.48 -4.81 -2.06
C LEU A 99 3.18 -3.32 -1.82
N HIS A 100 4.00 -2.45 -2.39
CA HIS A 100 3.91 -0.99 -2.26
C HIS A 100 3.03 -0.38 -3.34
N TRP A 101 2.26 0.64 -2.97
CA TRP A 101 1.63 1.53 -3.93
C TRP A 101 1.85 2.99 -3.53
N THR A 102 2.91 3.55 -4.07
CA THR A 102 3.47 4.85 -3.68
C THR A 102 3.07 5.95 -4.66
N PHE A 103 2.65 7.09 -4.11
CA PHE A 103 2.31 8.31 -4.83
C PHE A 103 3.25 9.42 -4.39
N GLN A 104 4.01 9.97 -5.34
CA GLN A 104 4.97 11.03 -5.10
C GLN A 104 4.41 12.37 -5.57
N TYR A 105 4.67 13.42 -4.80
CA TYR A 105 4.21 14.79 -5.04
C TYR A 105 5.38 15.76 -4.87
N GLU A 106 5.37 16.82 -5.67
CA GLU A 106 6.29 17.94 -5.48
C GLU A 106 6.06 18.61 -4.11
N PRO A 107 7.12 19.12 -3.46
CA PRO A 107 6.99 19.93 -2.25
C PRO A 107 6.11 21.16 -2.46
N SER A 108 5.24 21.42 -1.48
CA SER A 108 4.37 22.58 -1.41
C SER A 108 4.06 22.88 0.05
N ASP A 109 3.48 24.05 0.34
CA ASP A 109 3.03 24.38 1.70
C ASP A 109 2.03 23.34 2.25
N VAL A 110 1.23 22.73 1.36
CA VAL A 110 0.29 21.65 1.72
C VAL A 110 1.05 20.41 2.16
N THR A 111 1.96 19.89 1.33
CA THR A 111 2.69 18.64 1.62
C THR A 111 3.64 18.80 2.80
N GLN A 112 4.26 19.97 2.97
CA GLN A 112 5.06 20.29 4.16
C GLN A 112 4.21 20.32 5.44
N GLY A 113 2.99 20.86 5.38
CA GLY A 113 2.08 20.93 6.51
C GLY A 113 1.55 19.58 7.00
N LEU A 114 1.64 18.53 6.18
CA LEU A 114 1.21 17.17 6.53
C LEU A 114 2.23 16.41 7.40
N GLY A 115 3.50 16.84 7.41
CA GLY A 115 4.56 16.20 8.18
C GLY A 115 4.81 14.74 7.74
N THR A 116 5.13 13.89 8.71
CA THR A 116 5.34 12.44 8.51
C THR A 116 4.42 11.65 9.43
N GLY A 117 4.11 10.42 9.04
CA GLY A 117 3.36 9.51 9.91
C GLY A 117 3.08 8.17 9.26
N GLU A 118 2.56 7.26 10.08
CA GLU A 118 2.22 5.90 9.68
C GLU A 118 1.02 5.38 10.48
N ALA A 119 0.33 4.39 9.92
CA ALA A 119 -0.76 3.65 10.55
C ALA A 119 -0.77 2.20 10.05
N TRP A 120 -0.70 1.26 11.00
CA TRP A 120 -0.71 -0.17 10.76
C TRP A 120 -2.07 -0.82 11.02
N PHE A 121 -2.40 -1.83 10.22
CA PHE A 121 -3.59 -2.65 10.37
C PHE A 121 -3.25 -4.11 10.05
N PHE A 122 -3.52 -5.05 10.96
CA PHE A 122 -3.17 -6.46 10.79
C PHE A 122 -4.41 -7.34 10.68
N ALA A 123 -4.36 -8.33 9.79
CA ALA A 123 -5.42 -9.31 9.67
C ALA A 123 -5.46 -10.24 10.90
N PRO A 124 -6.65 -10.80 11.26
CA PRO A 124 -7.95 -10.56 10.64
C PRO A 124 -8.57 -9.24 11.12
N VAL A 125 -8.83 -8.32 10.19
CA VAL A 125 -9.49 -7.05 10.52
C VAL A 125 -11.01 -7.24 10.45
N SER A 126 -11.71 -6.93 11.55
CA SER A 126 -13.17 -6.77 11.54
C SER A 126 -13.55 -5.61 10.61
N LEU A 127 -14.14 -5.92 9.45
CA LEU A 127 -14.39 -4.99 8.35
C LEU A 127 -15.31 -3.82 8.77
N SER A 128 -14.77 -2.60 8.81
CA SER A 128 -15.37 -1.34 8.30
C SER A 128 -14.73 -0.09 8.91
N HIS A 129 -14.38 -0.10 10.20
CA HIS A 129 -13.95 1.11 10.92
C HIS A 129 -12.50 1.56 10.69
N PRO A 130 -11.47 0.67 10.75
CA PRO A 130 -10.08 1.11 10.65
C PRO A 130 -9.73 1.74 9.29
N PHE A 131 -10.23 1.18 8.19
CA PHE A 131 -9.88 1.64 6.85
C PHE A 131 -10.57 2.95 6.44
N GLN A 132 -11.72 3.28 7.05
CA GLN A 132 -12.30 4.60 6.89
C GLN A 132 -11.33 5.69 7.39
N GLY A 133 -10.56 5.40 8.45
CA GLY A 133 -9.53 6.30 8.97
C GLY A 133 -8.49 6.70 7.92
N ILE A 134 -8.06 5.77 7.06
CA ILE A 134 -7.15 6.07 5.93
C ILE A 134 -7.86 6.99 4.93
N LEU A 135 -9.05 6.59 4.47
CA LEU A 135 -9.79 7.27 3.39
C LEU A 135 -10.30 8.66 3.78
N THR A 136 -10.50 8.91 5.07
CA THR A 136 -10.88 10.22 5.62
C THR A 136 -9.72 10.92 6.32
N SER A 137 -8.48 10.43 6.18
CA SER A 137 -7.32 11.05 6.82
C SER A 137 -7.09 12.46 6.28
N PRO A 138 -6.64 13.42 7.11
CA PRO A 138 -6.25 14.74 6.64
C PRO A 138 -5.21 14.67 5.52
N THR A 139 -4.29 13.71 5.59
CA THR A 139 -3.28 13.44 4.55
C THR A 139 -3.96 13.17 3.21
N LEU A 140 -4.76 12.11 3.10
CA LEU A 140 -5.37 11.73 1.83
C LEU A 140 -6.31 12.81 1.30
N LEU A 141 -7.07 13.47 2.18
CA LEU A 141 -7.97 14.57 1.80
C LEU A 141 -7.22 15.80 1.28
N SER A 142 -6.04 16.10 1.81
CA SER A 142 -5.27 17.30 1.42
C SER A 142 -4.57 17.14 0.08
N ILE A 143 -4.20 15.91 -0.28
CA ILE A 143 -3.53 15.61 -1.57
C ILE A 143 -4.49 15.14 -2.66
N GLU A 144 -5.76 14.92 -2.34
CA GLU A 144 -6.77 14.52 -3.33
C GLU A 144 -6.95 15.63 -4.39
N GLY A 145 -6.72 15.26 -5.65
CA GLY A 145 -6.78 16.19 -6.78
C GLY A 145 -5.49 16.98 -7.03
N MET A 146 -4.45 16.81 -6.22
CA MET A 146 -3.11 17.31 -6.56
C MET A 146 -2.54 16.57 -7.76
N VAL A 147 -1.68 17.25 -8.52
CA VAL A 147 -0.93 16.62 -9.62
C VAL A 147 0.11 15.70 -9.02
N VAL A 148 0.01 14.41 -9.37
CA VAL A 148 0.97 13.40 -8.95
C VAL A 148 2.23 13.52 -9.81
N HIS A 149 3.40 13.57 -9.17
CA HIS A 149 4.69 13.57 -9.85
C HIS A 149 5.00 12.17 -10.41
N LYS A 150 4.81 11.13 -9.60
CA LYS A 150 5.05 9.73 -9.98
C LYS A 150 4.15 8.78 -9.18
N VAL A 151 3.74 7.68 -9.82
CA VAL A 151 3.07 6.54 -9.17
C VAL A 151 3.94 5.32 -9.36
N VAL A 152 4.13 4.53 -8.30
CA VAL A 152 4.87 3.26 -8.32
C VAL A 152 4.00 2.19 -7.68
N LEU A 153 3.84 1.06 -8.37
CA LEU A 153 3.27 -0.17 -7.82
C LEU A 153 4.32 -1.26 -7.97
N GLU A 154 4.87 -1.72 -6.85
CA GLU A 154 6.03 -2.61 -6.80
C GLU A 154 5.82 -3.70 -5.75
N HIS A 155 6.42 -4.87 -5.98
CA HIS A 155 6.47 -5.96 -5.02
C HIS A 155 7.92 -6.41 -4.85
N GLU A 156 8.39 -6.39 -3.62
CA GLU A 156 9.76 -6.74 -3.27
C GLU A 156 9.83 -7.73 -2.08
N LEU A 157 10.99 -8.38 -1.98
CA LEU A 157 11.43 -9.16 -0.82
C LEU A 157 12.42 -8.27 -0.04
N VAL A 158 12.21 -8.13 1.27
CA VAL A 158 12.90 -7.20 2.17
C VAL A 158 13.87 -7.94 3.09
#